data_AF-A0A1Q7ZPD9-F1
#
_entry.id   AF-A0A1Q7ZPD9-F1
#
_cell.length_a   1.000
_cell.length_b   1.000
_cell.length_c   1.000
_cell.angle_alpha   90.00
_cell.angle_beta   90.00
_cell.angle_gamma   90.00
#
_symmetry.space_group_name_H-M   'P 1'
#
loop_
_entity.id
_entity.type
_entity.pdbx_description
1 polymer ?
#
loop_
_entity_poly.entity_id
_entity_poly.type
_entity_poly.pdbx_seq_one_letter_code
_entity_poly.pdbx_strand_id
1 'polypeptide(L)'
;MATLGQFLLGLFASTIPVDPSLANEIRSSIPPNPDPGFIFYHNLITSSLVFVPGVGLGWLTLIIWETGLAFSALGPTATTPVAGWIAWLGASSLPFFWLEIMSYSVAATASTMLLLTLLRDRRNILHEASRFLFELVFFIIILWNAATIELTETVDGIYFEWIFIVVLGLTVILAYSHIFGPHLRGQDWTVMGGFLLWLVLAKFLFVPLVLGYLIYFFWRRPAPELRGADQLALQVNPALPIP
;
A
#
# COMPACT_ATOMS: atom_id res chain seq x y z
N MET A 1 -1.06 5.13 7.41
CA MET A 1 -2.34 5.87 7.38
C MET A 1 -3.05 5.71 6.05
N ALA A 2 -2.41 5.99 4.89
CA ALA A 2 -3.06 5.85 3.58
C ALA A 2 -3.63 4.44 3.31
N THR A 3 -2.85 3.37 3.52
CA THR A 3 -3.28 1.98 3.31
C THR A 3 -4.49 1.57 4.16
N LEU A 4 -4.50 1.96 5.45
CA LEU A 4 -5.65 1.70 6.34
C LEU A 4 -6.88 2.52 5.93
N GLY A 5 -6.69 3.78 5.53
CA GLY A 5 -7.77 4.62 5.02
C GLY A 5 -8.41 4.05 3.75
N GLN A 6 -7.59 3.52 2.83
CA GLN A 6 -8.05 2.82 1.64
C GLN A 6 -8.83 1.55 2.01
N PHE A 7 -8.30 0.74 2.92
CA PHE A 7 -8.99 -0.47 3.40
C PHE A 7 -10.39 -0.14 3.95
N LEU A 8 -10.47 0.85 4.84
CA LEU A 8 -11.73 1.23 5.49
C LEU A 8 -12.72 1.87 4.49
N LEU A 9 -12.23 2.68 3.55
CA LEU A 9 -13.06 3.29 2.51
C LEU A 9 -13.68 2.25 1.59
N GLY A 10 -12.87 1.29 1.11
CA GLY A 10 -13.37 0.23 0.24
C GLY A 10 -14.29 -0.74 0.98
N LEU A 11 -13.98 -1.05 2.25
CA LEU A 11 -14.89 -1.81 3.12
C LEU A 11 -16.24 -1.09 3.25
N PHE A 12 -16.23 0.20 3.53
CA PHE A 12 -17.46 0.99 3.62
C PHE A 12 -18.23 0.98 2.29
N ALA A 13 -17.58 1.26 1.16
CA ALA A 13 -18.21 1.26 -0.16
C ALA A 13 -18.82 -0.12 -0.51
N SER A 14 -18.16 -1.22 -0.11
CA SER A 14 -18.66 -2.58 -0.33
C SER A 14 -19.91 -2.95 0.48
N THR A 15 -20.31 -2.13 1.44
CA THR A 15 -21.60 -2.28 2.16
C THR A 15 -22.77 -1.63 1.43
N ILE A 16 -22.50 -0.78 0.44
CA ILE A 16 -23.50 -0.01 -0.28
C ILE A 16 -24.11 -0.89 -1.37
N PRO A 17 -25.43 -1.13 -1.37
CA PRO A 17 -26.07 -1.89 -2.43
C PRO A 17 -25.89 -1.19 -3.79
N VAL A 18 -25.51 -1.97 -4.80
CA VAL A 18 -25.35 -1.49 -6.17
C VAL A 18 -26.63 -1.78 -6.97
N ASP A 19 -27.06 -0.83 -7.79
CA ASP A 19 -28.21 -1.01 -8.68
C ASP A 19 -27.94 -2.16 -9.69
N PRO A 20 -28.95 -3.00 -10.02
CA PRO A 20 -28.77 -4.10 -10.97
C PRO A 20 -28.20 -3.68 -12.33
N SER A 21 -28.50 -2.48 -12.84
CA SER A 21 -27.92 -2.02 -14.11
C SER A 21 -26.42 -1.80 -14.01
N LEU A 22 -25.98 -1.14 -12.93
CA LEU A 22 -24.56 -0.88 -12.67
C LEU A 22 -23.81 -2.19 -12.34
N ALA A 23 -24.43 -3.10 -11.59
CA ALA A 23 -23.84 -4.41 -11.31
C ALA A 23 -23.60 -5.22 -12.60
N ASN A 24 -24.54 -5.17 -13.55
CA ASN A 24 -24.37 -5.80 -14.86
C ASN A 24 -23.28 -5.13 -15.69
N GLU A 25 -23.18 -3.80 -15.65
CA GLU A 25 -22.12 -3.04 -16.32
C GLU A 25 -20.73 -3.45 -15.80
N ILE A 26 -20.54 -3.41 -14.47
CA ILE A 26 -19.30 -3.86 -13.80
C ILE A 26 -18.97 -5.29 -14.17
N ARG A 27 -19.96 -6.19 -14.20
CA ARG A 27 -19.74 -7.58 -14.58
C ARG A 27 -19.32 -7.72 -16.05
N SER A 28 -19.92 -6.95 -16.94
CA SER A 28 -19.66 -7.02 -18.38
C SER A 28 -18.29 -6.47 -18.78
N SER A 29 -17.68 -5.63 -17.93
CA SER A 29 -16.34 -5.09 -18.15
C SER A 29 -15.22 -6.07 -17.81
N ILE A 30 -15.53 -7.15 -17.06
CA ILE A 30 -14.58 -8.18 -16.67
C ILE A 30 -14.70 -9.37 -17.64
N PRO A 31 -13.63 -9.74 -18.37
CA PRO A 31 -13.65 -10.90 -19.24
C PRO A 31 -13.82 -12.19 -18.41
N PRO A 32 -14.43 -13.25 -18.97
CA PRO A 32 -14.76 -14.46 -18.22
C PRO A 32 -13.54 -15.22 -17.67
N ASN A 33 -12.36 -15.05 -18.29
CA ASN A 33 -11.09 -15.62 -17.82
C ASN A 33 -10.01 -14.53 -17.96
N PRO A 34 -9.91 -13.59 -17.00
CA PRO A 34 -8.88 -12.55 -17.07
C PRO A 34 -7.51 -13.20 -16.86
N ASP A 35 -6.57 -12.93 -17.76
CA ASP A 35 -5.16 -13.28 -17.58
C ASP A 35 -4.43 -12.22 -16.72
N PRO A 36 -3.21 -12.49 -16.22
CA PRO A 36 -2.49 -11.52 -15.39
C PRO A 36 -2.17 -10.23 -16.13
N GLY A 37 -2.03 -10.28 -17.46
CA GLY A 37 -1.79 -9.11 -18.29
C GLY A 37 -3.00 -8.17 -18.32
N PHE A 38 -4.21 -8.72 -18.39
CA PHE A 38 -5.44 -7.95 -18.29
C PHE A 38 -5.59 -7.29 -16.92
N ILE A 39 -5.44 -8.07 -15.83
CA ILE A 39 -5.54 -7.57 -14.45
C ILE A 39 -4.52 -6.46 -14.20
N PHE A 40 -3.26 -6.72 -14.58
CA PHE A 40 -2.19 -5.74 -14.46
C PHE A 40 -2.48 -4.47 -15.26
N TYR A 41 -2.88 -4.59 -16.53
CA TYR A 41 -3.14 -3.43 -17.37
C TYR A 41 -4.33 -2.62 -16.86
N HIS A 42 -5.40 -3.29 -16.43
CA HIS A 42 -6.56 -2.65 -15.81
C HIS A 42 -6.13 -1.84 -14.58
N ASN A 43 -5.43 -2.46 -13.64
CA ASN A 43 -4.97 -1.78 -12.42
C ASN A 43 -3.97 -0.66 -12.73
N LEU A 44 -3.03 -0.89 -13.67
CA LEU A 44 -2.04 0.09 -14.08
C LEU A 44 -2.68 1.34 -14.67
N ILE A 45 -3.61 1.19 -15.62
CA ILE A 45 -4.29 2.32 -16.24
C ILE A 45 -5.15 3.05 -15.21
N THR A 46 -5.97 2.31 -14.45
CA THR A 46 -6.86 2.87 -13.44
C THR A 46 -6.08 3.68 -12.40
N SER A 47 -4.92 3.19 -11.96
CA SER A 47 -4.12 3.84 -10.91
C SER A 47 -3.02 4.79 -11.41
N SER A 48 -2.78 4.87 -12.72
CA SER A 48 -1.78 5.78 -13.30
C SER A 48 -2.02 7.25 -12.92
N LEU A 49 -3.29 7.67 -12.84
CA LEU A 49 -3.66 9.04 -12.45
C LEU A 49 -3.35 9.35 -10.97
N VAL A 50 -3.11 8.33 -10.14
CA VAL A 50 -2.63 8.51 -8.74
C VAL A 50 -1.23 9.15 -8.71
N PHE A 51 -0.44 8.97 -9.77
CA PHE A 51 0.88 9.62 -9.90
C PHE A 51 0.80 11.10 -10.30
N VAL A 52 -0.36 11.62 -10.70
CA VAL A 52 -0.48 13.03 -11.12
C VAL A 52 -0.43 13.95 -9.89
N PRO A 53 0.58 14.82 -9.74
CA PRO A 53 0.67 15.74 -8.61
C PRO A 53 -0.55 16.65 -8.53
N GLY A 54 -1.17 16.74 -7.35
CA GLY A 54 -2.39 17.56 -7.13
C GLY A 54 -3.71 16.87 -7.45
N VAL A 55 -3.70 15.80 -8.25
CA VAL A 55 -4.90 15.02 -8.60
C VAL A 55 -4.92 13.67 -7.85
N GLY A 56 -3.74 13.10 -7.62
CA GLY A 56 -3.59 11.70 -7.26
C GLY A 56 -4.33 11.24 -6.02
N LEU A 57 -4.40 12.07 -4.97
CA LEU A 57 -5.15 11.72 -3.75
C LEU A 57 -6.66 11.63 -3.98
N GLY A 58 -7.23 12.55 -4.75
CA GLY A 58 -8.65 12.50 -5.09
C GLY A 58 -8.96 11.30 -5.98
N TRP A 59 -8.07 11.02 -6.94
CA TRP A 59 -8.20 9.87 -7.81
C TRP A 59 -8.10 8.55 -7.04
N LEU A 60 -7.19 8.44 -6.07
CA LEU A 60 -7.09 7.29 -5.18
C LEU A 60 -8.40 7.02 -4.42
N THR A 61 -9.05 8.05 -3.90
CA THR A 61 -10.35 7.90 -3.22
C THR A 61 -11.41 7.32 -4.17
N LEU A 62 -11.46 7.79 -5.41
CA LEU A 62 -12.40 7.29 -6.42
C LEU A 62 -12.12 5.82 -6.76
N ILE A 63 -10.87 5.44 -7.02
CA ILE A 63 -10.52 4.04 -7.32
C ILE A 63 -11.01 3.12 -6.20
N ILE A 64 -10.65 3.42 -4.96
CA ILE A 64 -10.99 2.56 -3.81
C ILE A 64 -12.51 2.49 -3.60
N TRP A 65 -13.21 3.59 -3.84
CA TRP A 65 -14.67 3.62 -3.81
C TRP A 65 -15.28 2.69 -4.85
N GLU A 66 -14.87 2.83 -6.11
CA GLU A 66 -15.34 1.98 -7.22
C GLU A 66 -14.98 0.51 -7.02
N THR A 67 -13.77 0.21 -6.52
CA THR A 67 -13.37 -1.17 -6.17
C THR A 67 -14.30 -1.74 -5.09
N GLY A 68 -14.62 -0.96 -4.05
CA GLY A 68 -15.59 -1.39 -3.03
C GLY A 68 -16.98 -1.67 -3.60
N LEU A 69 -17.48 -0.80 -4.49
CA LEU A 69 -18.74 -1.03 -5.21
C LEU A 69 -18.67 -2.28 -6.11
N ALA A 70 -17.53 -2.55 -6.75
CA ALA A 70 -17.34 -3.76 -7.54
C ALA A 70 -17.48 -5.03 -6.68
N PHE A 71 -16.92 -5.03 -5.46
CA PHE A 71 -17.16 -6.14 -4.52
C PHE A 71 -18.64 -6.28 -4.12
N SER A 72 -19.35 -5.16 -3.95
CA SER A 72 -20.80 -5.15 -3.70
C SER A 72 -21.62 -5.73 -4.86
N ALA A 73 -21.23 -5.43 -6.10
CA ALA A 73 -21.86 -5.96 -7.30
C ALA A 73 -21.54 -7.46 -7.54
N LEU A 74 -20.30 -7.87 -7.32
CA LEU A 74 -19.82 -9.21 -7.69
C LEU A 74 -20.09 -10.27 -6.62
N GLY A 75 -19.99 -9.92 -5.33
CA GLY A 75 -20.17 -10.85 -4.20
C GLY A 75 -21.46 -11.69 -4.26
N PRO A 76 -22.63 -11.07 -4.53
CA PRO A 76 -23.90 -11.80 -4.65
C PRO A 76 -23.98 -12.75 -5.86
N THR A 77 -23.10 -12.59 -6.85
CA THR A 77 -23.09 -13.37 -8.10
C THR A 77 -22.05 -14.50 -8.11
N ALA A 78 -21.24 -14.61 -7.06
CA ALA A 78 -20.25 -15.66 -6.94
C ALA A 78 -20.90 -17.04 -6.81
N THR A 79 -20.14 -18.11 -7.10
CA THR A 79 -20.60 -19.51 -6.99
C THR A 79 -21.23 -19.81 -5.62
N THR A 80 -20.67 -19.22 -4.57
CA THR A 80 -21.28 -19.14 -3.24
C THR A 80 -21.61 -17.67 -2.96
N PRO A 81 -22.87 -17.24 -3.10
CA PRO A 81 -23.25 -15.85 -2.91
C PRO A 81 -22.88 -15.34 -1.52
N VAL A 82 -22.22 -14.18 -1.48
CA VAL A 82 -21.84 -13.49 -0.24
C VAL A 82 -22.15 -11.99 -0.34
N ALA A 83 -22.30 -11.33 0.80
CA ALA A 83 -22.42 -9.87 0.81
C ALA A 83 -21.10 -9.22 0.34
N GLY A 84 -21.18 -8.04 -0.28
CA GLY A 84 -20.01 -7.33 -0.81
C GLY A 84 -18.88 -7.13 0.20
N TRP A 85 -19.23 -6.71 1.41
CA TRP A 85 -18.25 -6.55 2.50
C TRP A 85 -17.61 -7.87 2.94
N ILE A 86 -18.30 -9.01 2.81
CA ILE A 86 -17.70 -10.32 3.06
C ILE A 86 -16.71 -10.65 1.95
N ALA A 87 -17.06 -10.36 0.69
CA ALA A 87 -16.16 -10.54 -0.44
C ALA A 87 -14.91 -9.65 -0.32
N TRP A 88 -15.06 -8.39 0.11
CA TRP A 88 -13.95 -7.48 0.43
C TRP A 88 -13.03 -8.05 1.52
N LEU A 89 -13.60 -8.53 2.63
CA LEU A 89 -12.82 -9.14 3.71
C LEU A 89 -12.12 -10.43 3.24
N GLY A 90 -12.79 -11.23 2.42
CA GLY A 90 -12.22 -12.40 1.78
C GLY A 90 -11.02 -12.05 0.91
N ALA A 91 -11.14 -11.08 0.00
CA ALA A 91 -10.03 -10.59 -0.79
C ALA A 91 -8.90 -10.00 0.08
N SER A 92 -9.23 -9.31 1.17
CA SER A 92 -8.22 -8.80 2.11
C SER A 92 -7.47 -9.88 2.89
N SER A 93 -7.94 -11.13 2.86
CA SER A 93 -7.16 -12.26 3.39
C SER A 93 -6.08 -12.74 2.41
N LEU A 94 -6.12 -12.25 1.17
CA LEU A 94 -5.23 -12.64 0.08
C LEU A 94 -4.14 -11.58 -0.15
N PRO A 95 -2.91 -11.99 -0.48
CA PRO A 95 -1.76 -11.09 -0.64
C PRO A 95 -1.91 -10.10 -1.80
N PHE A 96 -2.59 -10.45 -2.90
CA PHE A 96 -2.74 -9.56 -4.06
C PHE A 96 -3.39 -8.24 -3.67
N PHE A 97 -4.42 -8.31 -2.82
CA PHE A 97 -5.17 -7.17 -2.33
C PHE A 97 -4.26 -6.15 -1.62
N TRP A 98 -3.36 -6.64 -0.77
CA TRP A 98 -2.46 -5.75 -0.03
C TRP A 98 -1.38 -5.18 -0.92
N LEU A 99 -0.86 -5.96 -1.88
CA LEU A 99 0.11 -5.46 -2.83
C LEU A 99 -0.49 -4.36 -3.71
N GLU A 100 -1.74 -4.51 -4.13
CA GLU A 100 -2.46 -3.49 -4.86
C GLU A 100 -2.63 -2.20 -4.03
N ILE A 101 -3.19 -2.28 -2.82
CA ILE A 101 -3.38 -1.10 -1.94
C ILE A 101 -2.04 -0.45 -1.54
N MET A 102 -0.99 -1.24 -1.34
CA MET A 102 0.35 -0.71 -1.07
C MET A 102 0.92 0.02 -2.29
N SER A 103 0.73 -0.51 -3.50
CA SER A 103 1.17 0.14 -4.73
C SER A 103 0.50 1.52 -4.89
N TYR A 104 -0.79 1.62 -4.58
CA TYR A 104 -1.54 2.87 -4.62
C TYR A 104 -1.08 3.86 -3.54
N SER A 105 -0.70 3.34 -2.37
CA SER A 105 -0.10 4.15 -1.30
C SER A 105 1.25 4.75 -1.71
N VAL A 106 2.08 3.97 -2.42
CA VAL A 106 3.36 4.44 -2.99
C VAL A 106 3.09 5.54 -4.02
N ALA A 107 2.19 5.30 -4.97
CA ALA A 107 1.83 6.27 -6.01
C ALA A 107 1.34 7.61 -5.42
N ALA A 108 0.45 7.54 -4.42
CA ALA A 108 -0.10 8.74 -3.77
C ALA A 108 0.97 9.49 -2.97
N THR A 109 1.93 8.77 -2.38
CA THR A 109 3.05 9.38 -1.67
C THR A 109 3.97 10.10 -2.66
N ALA A 110 4.35 9.44 -3.75
CA ALA A 110 5.18 10.00 -4.81
C ALA A 110 4.59 11.31 -5.35
N SER A 111 3.31 11.30 -5.73
CA SER A 111 2.64 12.45 -6.31
C SER A 111 2.45 13.60 -5.32
N THR A 112 2.16 13.29 -4.06
CA THR A 112 2.03 14.29 -2.99
C THR A 112 3.39 14.93 -2.68
N MET A 113 4.45 14.14 -2.56
CA MET A 113 5.79 14.67 -2.28
C MET A 113 6.31 15.51 -3.43
N LEU A 114 6.11 15.07 -4.68
CA LEU A 114 6.46 15.87 -5.86
C LEU A 114 5.67 17.19 -5.90
N LEU A 115 4.38 17.18 -5.59
CA LEU A 115 3.57 18.41 -5.46
C LEU A 115 4.13 19.34 -4.39
N LEU A 116 4.42 18.83 -3.20
CA LEU A 116 4.94 19.64 -2.10
C LEU A 116 6.28 20.27 -2.45
N THR A 117 7.17 19.52 -3.11
CA THR A 117 8.47 20.02 -3.60
C THR A 117 8.28 21.09 -4.67
N LEU A 118 7.35 20.91 -5.62
CA LEU A 118 7.01 21.91 -6.63
C LEU A 118 6.52 23.24 -6.02
N LEU A 119 5.74 23.16 -4.94
CA LEU A 119 5.15 24.31 -4.28
C LEU A 119 6.08 24.99 -3.27
N ARG A 120 6.95 24.24 -2.59
CA ARG A 120 7.66 24.72 -1.39
C ARG A 120 9.18 24.62 -1.47
N ASP A 121 9.73 23.71 -2.26
CA ASP A 121 11.18 23.43 -2.25
C ASP A 121 11.71 23.06 -3.65
N ARG A 122 11.56 24.00 -4.58
CA ARG A 122 11.96 23.79 -5.99
C ARG A 122 13.44 23.49 -6.19
N ARG A 123 14.30 23.75 -5.19
CA ARG A 123 15.73 23.47 -5.26
C ARG A 123 16.01 21.96 -5.26
N ASN A 124 15.13 21.17 -4.65
CA ASN A 124 15.26 19.72 -4.56
C ASN A 124 14.46 18.96 -5.63
N ILE A 125 13.94 19.66 -6.66
CA ILE A 125 13.04 19.06 -7.66
C ILE A 125 13.65 17.91 -8.44
N LEU A 126 14.94 17.97 -8.77
CA LEU A 126 15.62 16.89 -9.51
C LEU A 126 15.78 15.63 -8.66
N HIS A 127 16.04 15.80 -7.35
CA HIS A 127 16.11 14.70 -6.41
C HIS A 127 14.72 14.08 -6.16
N GLU A 128 13.69 14.91 -6.02
CA GLU A 128 12.32 14.39 -5.87
C GLU A 128 11.81 13.75 -7.16
N ALA A 129 12.18 14.27 -8.34
CA ALA A 129 11.82 13.67 -9.62
C ALA A 129 12.48 12.29 -9.83
N SER A 130 13.74 12.12 -9.41
CA SER A 130 14.39 10.80 -9.48
C SER A 130 13.76 9.80 -8.51
N ARG A 131 13.39 10.26 -7.31
CA ARG A 131 12.62 9.46 -6.35
C ARG A 131 11.24 9.08 -6.90
N PHE A 132 10.52 10.02 -7.50
CA PHE A 132 9.23 9.78 -8.14
C PHE A 132 9.33 8.72 -9.24
N LEU A 133 10.35 8.80 -10.10
CA LEU A 133 10.59 7.80 -11.15
C LEU A 133 10.88 6.41 -10.56
N PHE A 134 11.68 6.35 -9.49
CA PHE A 134 11.93 5.09 -8.78
C PHE A 134 10.62 4.51 -8.20
N GLU A 135 9.81 5.33 -7.54
CA GLU A 135 8.53 4.91 -6.96
C GLU A 135 7.53 4.47 -8.05
N LEU A 136 7.56 5.06 -9.25
CA LEU A 136 6.79 4.62 -10.42
C LEU A 136 7.21 3.22 -10.90
N VAL A 137 8.51 2.98 -11.07
CA VAL A 137 9.04 1.65 -11.46
C VAL A 137 8.67 0.61 -10.40
N PHE A 138 8.82 0.96 -9.13
CA PHE A 138 8.49 0.09 -8.01
C PHE A 138 7.00 -0.27 -7.98
N PHE A 139 6.12 0.72 -8.19
CA PHE A 139 4.68 0.53 -8.31
C PHE A 139 4.31 -0.42 -9.46
N ILE A 140 4.93 -0.27 -10.65
CA ILE A 140 4.71 -1.16 -11.80
C ILE A 140 5.06 -2.61 -11.43
N ILE A 141 6.20 -2.81 -10.76
CA ILE A 141 6.64 -4.14 -10.32
C ILE A 141 5.65 -4.73 -9.31
N ILE A 142 5.21 -3.95 -8.31
CA ILE A 142 4.24 -4.44 -7.32
C ILE A 142 2.93 -4.84 -7.99
N LEU A 143 2.40 -4.01 -8.90
CA LEU A 143 1.15 -4.31 -9.60
C LEU A 143 1.25 -5.56 -10.48
N TRP A 144 2.36 -5.75 -11.18
CA TRP A 144 2.58 -6.96 -11.97
C TRP A 144 2.59 -8.21 -11.09
N ASN A 145 3.25 -8.12 -9.93
CA ASN A 145 3.22 -9.20 -8.96
C ASN A 145 1.79 -9.43 -8.47
N ALA A 146 1.08 -8.39 -8.01
CA ALA A 146 -0.32 -8.44 -7.55
C ALA A 146 -1.23 -9.19 -8.55
N ALA A 147 -1.17 -8.83 -9.84
CA ALA A 147 -1.95 -9.47 -10.89
C ALA A 147 -1.61 -10.95 -11.09
N THR A 148 -0.33 -11.30 -10.99
CA THR A 148 0.13 -12.70 -11.09
C THR A 148 -0.41 -13.53 -9.92
N ILE A 149 -0.46 -12.94 -8.71
CA ILE A 149 -1.01 -13.56 -7.50
C ILE A 149 -2.48 -13.88 -7.63
N GLU A 150 -3.25 -12.88 -8.05
CA GLU A 150 -4.71 -12.97 -8.10
C GLU A 150 -5.15 -14.19 -8.93
N LEU A 151 -4.40 -14.48 -10.01
CA LEU A 151 -4.66 -15.65 -10.85
C LEU A 151 -4.07 -16.96 -10.30
N THR A 152 -2.87 -16.95 -9.72
CA THR A 152 -2.25 -18.20 -9.22
C THR A 152 -2.93 -18.73 -7.95
N GLU A 153 -3.46 -17.84 -7.11
CA GLU A 153 -4.25 -18.23 -5.94
C GLU A 153 -5.64 -18.77 -6.30
N THR A 154 -6.15 -18.45 -7.49
CA THR A 154 -7.41 -19.01 -8.00
C THR A 154 -7.23 -20.35 -8.72
N VAL A 155 -6.02 -20.68 -9.20
CA VAL A 155 -5.79 -21.88 -10.04
C VAL A 155 -5.16 -23.07 -9.29
N ASP A 156 -4.12 -22.89 -8.46
CA ASP A 156 -3.32 -24.05 -7.98
C ASP A 156 -3.00 -24.10 -6.48
N GLY A 157 -3.42 -23.11 -5.67
CA GLY A 157 -3.17 -23.14 -4.22
C GLY A 157 -1.67 -23.24 -3.85
N ILE A 158 -0.78 -22.76 -4.71
CA ILE A 158 0.68 -22.87 -4.50
C ILE A 158 1.15 -21.71 -3.62
N TYR A 159 1.48 -22.05 -2.37
CA TYR A 159 1.83 -21.09 -1.32
C TYR A 159 3.32 -20.71 -1.23
N PHE A 160 4.21 -21.31 -2.04
CA PHE A 160 5.67 -21.23 -1.85
C PHE A 160 6.37 -20.09 -2.62
N GLU A 161 5.85 -19.67 -3.79
CA GLU A 161 6.42 -18.54 -4.54
C GLU A 161 6.15 -17.18 -3.85
N TRP A 162 5.07 -17.09 -3.06
CA TRP A 162 4.68 -15.90 -2.29
C TRP A 162 5.71 -15.45 -1.27
N ILE A 163 6.25 -16.40 -0.52
CA ILE A 163 7.26 -16.11 0.50
C ILE A 163 8.48 -15.48 -0.16
N PHE A 164 8.88 -15.99 -1.33
CA PHE A 164 10.03 -15.47 -2.04
C PHE A 164 9.78 -14.05 -2.58
N ILE A 165 8.61 -13.78 -3.16
CA ILE A 165 8.26 -12.46 -3.72
C ILE A 165 8.05 -11.41 -2.64
N VAL A 166 7.39 -11.76 -1.54
CA VAL A 166 7.21 -10.86 -0.38
C VAL A 166 8.56 -10.58 0.29
N VAL A 167 9.39 -11.60 0.48
CA VAL A 167 10.75 -11.43 1.00
C VAL A 167 11.58 -10.57 0.05
N LEU A 168 11.52 -10.78 -1.26
CA LEU A 168 12.25 -9.98 -2.24
C LEU A 168 11.77 -8.52 -2.24
N GLY A 169 10.47 -8.29 -2.30
CA GLY A 169 9.87 -6.95 -2.27
C GLY A 169 10.22 -6.19 -0.99
N LEU A 170 10.21 -6.87 0.15
CA LEU A 170 10.64 -6.30 1.43
C LEU A 170 12.15 -6.07 1.43
N THR A 171 12.99 -7.02 1.00
CA THR A 171 14.45 -6.83 0.88
C THR A 171 14.79 -5.62 0.00
N VAL A 172 14.03 -5.37 -1.08
CA VAL A 172 14.19 -4.18 -1.91
C VAL A 172 13.77 -2.91 -1.18
N ILE A 173 12.65 -2.90 -0.45
CA ILE A 173 12.25 -1.77 0.41
C ILE A 173 13.31 -1.50 1.50
N LEU A 174 13.90 -2.55 2.06
CA LEU A 174 14.96 -2.46 3.06
C LEU A 174 16.27 -1.96 2.48
N ALA A 175 16.67 -2.45 1.31
CA ALA A 175 17.81 -1.92 0.58
C ALA A 175 17.59 -0.46 0.21
N TYR A 176 16.40 -0.10 -0.26
CA TYR A 176 16.05 1.28 -0.60
C TYR A 176 16.07 2.20 0.62
N SER A 177 15.46 1.80 1.74
CA SER A 177 15.49 2.58 2.99
C SER A 177 16.88 2.66 3.63
N HIS A 178 17.75 1.68 3.39
CA HIS A 178 19.14 1.70 3.81
C HIS A 178 19.99 2.64 2.94
N ILE A 179 19.76 2.66 1.63
CA ILE A 179 20.53 3.46 0.66
C ILE A 179 20.03 4.93 0.65
N PHE A 180 18.73 5.15 0.87
CA PHE A 180 18.09 6.46 0.66
C PHE A 180 17.30 7.00 1.87
N GLY A 181 17.23 6.29 2.99
CA GLY A 181 16.49 6.69 4.20
C GLY A 181 17.33 7.19 5.39
N PRO A 182 16.75 7.91 6.35
CA PRO A 182 17.48 8.48 7.49
C PRO A 182 17.73 7.42 8.59
N HIS A 183 18.92 6.81 8.58
CA HIS A 183 19.55 6.07 9.68
C HIS A 183 18.62 5.16 10.52
N LEU A 184 18.23 4.00 9.98
CA LEU A 184 17.62 2.91 10.74
C LEU A 184 18.62 2.30 11.75
N ARG A 185 18.22 2.06 13.01
CA ARG A 185 19.10 1.50 14.07
C ARG A 185 19.03 -0.03 14.08
N GLY A 186 20.05 -0.69 14.64
CA GLY A 186 20.15 -2.16 14.76
C GLY A 186 18.89 -2.88 15.30
N GLN A 187 18.16 -2.26 16.24
CA GLN A 187 16.91 -2.79 16.79
C GLN A 187 15.74 -2.83 15.80
N ASP A 188 15.70 -1.91 14.82
CA ASP A 188 14.64 -1.91 13.79
C ASP A 188 14.74 -3.17 12.93
N TRP A 189 15.96 -3.66 12.69
CA TRP A 189 16.22 -4.89 11.94
C TRP A 189 15.73 -6.15 12.65
N THR A 190 15.83 -6.21 13.99
CA THR A 190 15.38 -7.38 14.76
C THR A 190 13.86 -7.47 14.82
N VAL A 191 13.18 -6.33 15.02
CA VAL A 191 11.71 -6.27 15.00
C VAL A 191 11.17 -6.61 13.62
N MET A 192 11.82 -6.10 12.57
CA MET A 192 11.45 -6.37 11.19
C MET A 192 11.76 -7.82 10.77
N GLY A 193 12.87 -8.39 11.25
CA GLY A 193 13.19 -9.81 11.09
C GLY A 193 12.18 -10.74 11.77
N GLY A 194 11.76 -10.40 13.00
CA GLY A 194 10.69 -11.13 13.70
C GLY A 194 9.35 -10.99 12.98
N PHE A 195 9.07 -9.81 12.43
CA PHE A 195 7.90 -9.54 11.62
C PHE A 195 7.86 -10.39 10.34
N LEU A 196 8.99 -10.46 9.63
CA LEU A 196 9.20 -11.28 8.45
C LEU A 196 9.00 -12.78 8.75
N LEU A 197 9.55 -13.26 9.87
CA LEU A 197 9.37 -14.64 10.30
C LEU A 197 7.90 -14.99 10.54
N TRP A 198 7.12 -14.08 11.12
CA TRP A 198 5.69 -14.27 11.34
C TRP A 198 4.84 -14.17 10.06
N LEU A 199 5.23 -13.34 9.09
CA LEU A 199 4.59 -13.30 7.77
C LEU A 199 4.76 -14.61 6.99
N VAL A 200 5.90 -15.27 7.16
CA VAL A 200 6.18 -16.58 6.54
C VAL A 200 5.41 -17.71 7.23
N LEU A 201 5.20 -17.61 8.55
CA LEU A 201 4.64 -18.70 9.36
C LEU A 201 3.12 -18.62 9.60
N ALA A 202 2.51 -17.43 9.53
CA ALA A 202 1.10 -17.23 9.89
C ALA A 202 0.32 -16.45 8.83
N LYS A 203 -0.14 -17.18 7.81
CA LYS A 203 -0.88 -16.68 6.63
C LYS A 203 -2.11 -15.82 6.98
N PHE A 204 -2.78 -16.11 8.09
CA PHE A 204 -4.00 -15.41 8.53
C PHE A 204 -3.75 -14.20 9.46
N LEU A 205 -2.50 -13.99 9.90
CA LEU A 205 -2.13 -12.87 10.76
C LEU A 205 -1.55 -11.70 9.98
N PHE A 206 -1.48 -11.76 8.64
CA PHE A 206 -0.92 -10.71 7.78
C PHE A 206 -1.48 -9.33 8.13
N VAL A 207 -2.80 -9.21 8.22
CA VAL A 207 -3.48 -7.94 8.50
C VAL A 207 -3.15 -7.39 9.90
N PRO A 208 -3.36 -8.11 11.02
CA PRO A 208 -3.00 -7.61 12.35
C PRO A 208 -1.49 -7.39 12.51
N LEU A 209 -0.66 -8.17 11.83
CA LEU A 209 0.78 -7.97 11.82
C LEU A 209 1.11 -6.65 11.11
N VAL A 210 0.67 -6.43 9.87
CA VAL A 210 1.01 -5.21 9.09
C VAL A 210 0.53 -3.98 9.83
N LEU A 211 -0.66 -4.03 10.41
CA LEU A 211 -1.18 -2.97 11.27
C LEU A 211 -0.31 -2.78 12.53
N GLY A 212 0.10 -3.86 13.20
CA GLY A 212 0.99 -3.81 14.36
C GLY A 212 2.35 -3.21 14.07
N TYR A 213 2.96 -3.55 12.92
CA TYR A 213 4.24 -2.97 12.49
C TYR A 213 4.11 -1.48 12.17
N LEU A 214 3.04 -1.09 11.48
CA LEU A 214 2.76 0.32 11.22
C LEU A 214 2.58 1.10 12.54
N ILE A 215 1.81 0.57 13.49
CA ILE A 215 1.63 1.16 14.82
C ILE A 215 2.97 1.30 15.55
N TYR A 216 3.79 0.25 15.56
CA TYR A 216 5.13 0.26 16.18
C TYR A 216 6.03 1.32 15.55
N PHE A 217 6.10 1.36 14.22
CA PHE A 217 6.95 2.31 13.49
C PHE A 217 6.55 3.77 13.75
N PHE A 218 5.25 4.05 13.87
CA PHE A 218 4.75 5.39 14.19
C PHE A 218 4.92 5.78 15.66
N TRP A 219 4.77 4.85 16.61
CA TRP A 219 5.07 5.10 18.02
C TRP A 219 6.56 5.44 18.21
N ARG A 220 7.46 4.78 17.48
CA ARG A 220 8.90 4.99 17.64
C ARG A 220 9.42 6.30 17.06
N ARG A 221 8.65 7.04 16.26
CA ARG A 221 9.06 8.37 15.81
C ARG A 221 8.87 9.37 16.96
N PRO A 222 9.94 9.98 17.51
CA PRO A 222 9.76 11.07 18.47
C PRO A 222 9.00 12.19 17.76
N ALA A 223 7.99 12.76 18.43
CA ALA A 223 7.25 13.90 17.95
C ALA A 223 8.24 15.02 17.50
N PRO A 224 8.01 15.69 16.36
CA PRO A 224 8.89 16.75 15.87
C PRO A 224 9.19 17.83 16.91
N GLU A 225 8.26 18.04 17.83
CA GLU A 225 8.31 19.02 18.92
C GLU A 225 9.43 18.74 19.95
N LEU A 226 9.82 17.47 20.13
CA LEU A 226 10.87 17.11 21.10
C LEU A 226 12.28 17.43 20.58
N ARG A 227 12.51 17.41 19.26
CA ARG A 227 13.83 17.74 18.69
C ARG A 227 14.16 19.23 18.76
N GLY A 228 13.13 20.09 18.69
CA GLY A 228 13.30 21.53 18.82
C GLY A 228 13.62 21.95 20.25
N ALA A 229 12.97 21.32 21.23
CA ALA A 229 13.20 21.58 22.66
C ALA A 229 14.62 21.18 23.09
N ASP A 230 15.12 20.03 22.61
CA ASP A 230 16.47 19.56 22.92
C ASP A 230 17.55 20.46 22.28
N GLN A 231 17.32 20.95 21.05
CA GLN A 231 18.26 21.88 20.40
C GLN A 231 18.26 23.27 21.04
N LEU A 232 17.11 23.76 21.50
CA LEU A 232 17.01 25.00 22.27
C LEU A 232 17.66 24.87 23.65
N ALA A 233 17.50 23.73 24.34
CA ALA A 233 18.15 23.47 25.61
C ALA A 233 19.70 23.44 25.49
N LEU A 234 20.22 22.91 24.38
CA LEU A 234 21.66 22.87 24.09
C LEU A 234 22.24 24.23 23.65
N GLN A 235 21.43 25.13 23.08
CA GLN A 235 21.87 26.48 22.72
C GLN A 235 21.82 27.47 23.89
N VAL A 236 20.97 27.21 24.89
CA VAL A 236 20.73 28.15 26.00
C VAL A 236 21.68 27.94 27.20
N ASN A 237 22.38 26.79 27.32
CA ASN A 237 23.30 26.61 28.44
C ASN A 237 24.52 25.70 28.14
N PRO A 238 25.69 26.25 27.76
CA PRO A 238 26.91 25.46 27.54
C PRO A 238 27.61 25.00 28.85
N ALA A 239 27.00 25.18 30.03
CA ALA A 239 27.71 25.08 31.32
C ALA A 239 27.12 24.10 32.34
N LEU A 240 26.41 23.05 31.94
CA LEU A 240 25.99 21.99 32.89
C LEU A 240 26.83 20.72 32.68
N PRO A 241 27.59 20.26 33.70
CA PRO A 241 28.27 18.98 33.63
C PRO A 241 27.25 17.84 33.71
N ILE A 242 27.44 16.84 32.86
CA ILE A 242 26.63 15.63 32.78
C ILE A 242 26.86 14.80 34.07
N PRO A 243 25.81 14.40 34.81
CA PRO A 243 25.90 13.31 35.78
C PRO A 243 25.88 11.93 35.10
#